data_AF-A0A973BJW4-F1
#
_entry.id   AF-A0A973BJW4-F1
#
_cell.length_a   1.000
_cell.length_b   1.000
_cell.length_c   1.000
_cell.angle_alpha   90.00
_cell.angle_beta   90.00
_cell.angle_gamma   90.00
#
_symmetry.space_group_name_H-M   'P 1'
#
loop_
_entity.id
_entity.type
_entity.pdbx_description
1 polymer ?
#
loop_
_entity_poly.entity_id
_entity_poly.type
_entity_poly.pdbx_seq_one_letter_code
_entity_poly.pdbx_strand_id
1 'polypeptide(L)'
;GKYRVDQMLKRVDHCELPKIHLVDMRREGLTGRAKGSPISGMLADMLVDRFEKKEQSILFLNRRGFSTSLLCPDCGYVAECEHCSIPMTYHRSDGKLRCHLCGEEREAPHRCPKCNSAGIRYKGQGTQKIEDVVQKILPRAKIVRMDADSMSKKNLYRKILNDFRVGKIDLLVGTQMIAKGLDFPNVTLVGLVDADMSLHVEDFRAAERTFQLIVQVSGRAGRGDRAGEVVIQTSTPHAPPIQFARKSDFSGFQLEELEQRREFNYPPFRHLIRHVFRGRNPEKVEFYIEQWARLLEKELSDEVEIRGPAPAPIEKIRDEYRFQLWYFAPSASRVIQKLVALRAGFKLDKEIIDTVDVDPMQMS
;
A
#
# COMPACT_ATOMS: atom_id res chain seq x y z
N GLY A 1 14.15 -22.10 19.46
CA GLY A 1 14.09 -21.58 18.07
C GLY A 1 15.30 -20.71 17.79
N LYS A 2 15.53 -20.31 16.53
CA LYS A 2 16.67 -19.44 16.11
C LYS A 2 16.64 -18.04 16.74
N TYR A 3 15.47 -17.56 17.15
CA TYR A 3 15.27 -16.26 17.79
C TYR A 3 14.56 -16.42 19.14
N ARG A 4 14.80 -15.46 20.05
CA ARG A 4 14.11 -15.31 21.33
C ARG A 4 13.35 -13.97 21.34
N VAL A 5 12.21 -13.93 22.01
CA VAL A 5 11.40 -12.73 22.15
C VAL A 5 11.76 -12.04 23.47
N ASP A 6 12.11 -10.77 23.39
CA ASP A 6 12.26 -9.87 24.53
C ASP A 6 11.17 -8.80 24.44
N GLN A 7 10.45 -8.54 25.54
CA GLN A 7 9.27 -7.68 25.55
C GLN A 7 9.50 -6.42 26.38
N MET A 8 9.17 -5.27 25.80
CA MET A 8 9.10 -3.98 26.50
C MET A 8 7.63 -3.56 26.62
N LEU A 9 7.03 -3.85 27.78
CA LEU A 9 5.58 -3.64 28.00
C LEU A 9 5.22 -2.20 28.36
N LYS A 10 6.21 -1.34 28.63
CA LYS A 10 6.01 0.06 29.00
C LYS A 10 6.57 0.96 27.91
N ARG A 11 5.79 2.00 27.54
CA ARG A 11 6.29 3.09 26.69
C ARG A 11 7.37 3.88 27.45
N VAL A 12 8.27 4.46 26.67
CA VAL A 12 9.23 5.47 27.15
C VAL A 12 8.44 6.62 27.79
N ASP A 13 8.96 7.19 28.87
CA ASP A 13 8.40 8.34 29.58
C ASP A 13 6.97 8.17 30.13
N HIS A 14 6.52 6.93 30.35
CA HIS A 14 5.19 6.62 30.90
C HIS A 14 4.00 7.15 30.08
N CYS A 15 4.20 7.52 28.81
CA CYS A 15 3.13 8.03 27.96
C CYS A 15 1.99 7.00 27.77
N GLU A 16 0.75 7.47 27.86
CA GLU A 16 -0.43 6.64 27.59
C GLU A 16 -0.57 6.30 26.08
N LEU A 17 -1.30 5.23 25.77
CA LEU A 17 -1.69 4.95 24.40
C LEU A 17 -2.74 5.97 23.94
N PRO A 18 -2.68 6.43 22.68
CA PRO A 18 -3.63 7.40 22.19
C PRO A 18 -5.04 6.79 22.11
N LYS A 19 -6.05 7.63 22.34
CA LYS A 19 -7.44 7.22 22.21
C LYS A 19 -7.80 7.05 20.74
N ILE A 20 -8.23 5.85 20.36
CA ILE A 20 -8.61 5.53 18.97
C ILE A 20 -10.13 5.62 18.81
N HIS A 21 -10.55 6.51 17.90
CA HIS A 21 -11.92 6.65 17.42
C HIS A 21 -12.06 5.96 16.07
N LEU A 22 -13.12 5.17 15.93
CA LEU A 22 -13.43 4.47 14.69
C LEU A 22 -14.70 5.07 14.07
N VAL A 23 -14.61 5.48 12.81
CA VAL A 23 -15.70 6.11 12.07
C VAL A 23 -16.09 5.23 10.88
N ASP A 24 -17.37 4.86 10.83
CA ASP A 24 -17.97 4.15 9.70
C ASP A 24 -18.36 5.14 8.59
N MET A 25 -17.54 5.19 7.54
CA MET A 25 -17.73 6.12 6.43
C MET A 25 -18.97 5.82 5.57
N ARG A 26 -19.55 4.61 5.69
CA ARG A 26 -20.82 4.28 5.02
C ARG A 26 -21.98 5.10 5.59
N ARG A 27 -21.94 5.40 6.90
CA ARG A 27 -22.99 6.19 7.56
C ARG A 27 -22.80 7.69 7.29
N GLU A 28 -21.57 8.17 7.32
CA GLU A 28 -21.21 9.56 6.98
C GLU A 28 -21.54 9.92 5.53
N GLY A 29 -21.43 8.96 4.60
CA GLY A 29 -21.74 9.18 3.18
C GLY A 29 -23.23 9.38 2.88
N LEU A 30 -24.13 9.04 3.80
CA LEU A 30 -25.57 9.03 3.57
C LEU A 30 -26.26 10.33 4.05
N THR A 31 -25.77 10.98 5.10
CA THR A 31 -26.44 12.14 5.73
C THR A 31 -25.43 13.16 6.29
N GLY A 32 -25.84 14.45 6.38
CA GLY A 32 -25.10 15.49 7.12
C GLY A 32 -24.05 16.29 6.34
N ARG A 33 -23.24 17.09 7.08
CA ARG A 33 -22.22 18.02 6.55
C ARG A 33 -21.05 17.33 5.82
N ALA A 34 -20.88 16.02 6.02
CA ALA A 34 -19.79 15.22 5.45
C ALA A 34 -20.19 14.43 4.17
N LYS A 35 -21.40 14.62 3.65
CA LYS A 35 -21.88 13.90 2.46
C LYS A 35 -20.96 14.10 1.25
N GLY A 36 -20.37 13.02 0.74
CA GLY A 36 -19.41 13.04 -0.38
C GLY A 36 -18.01 13.58 -0.04
N SER A 37 -17.78 13.96 1.23
CA SER A 37 -16.48 14.33 1.75
C SER A 37 -15.67 13.07 2.10
N PRO A 38 -14.37 13.04 1.80
CA PRO A 38 -13.47 12.01 2.29
C PRO A 38 -13.08 12.21 3.78
N ILE A 39 -13.53 13.29 4.42
CA ILE A 39 -13.32 13.59 5.84
C ILE A 39 -14.69 13.55 6.55
N SER A 40 -14.78 12.70 7.57
CA SER A 40 -15.93 12.58 8.47
C SER A 40 -16.16 13.83 9.30
N GLY A 41 -17.39 14.01 9.80
CA GLY A 41 -17.73 15.10 10.71
C GLY A 41 -16.84 15.10 11.96
N MET A 42 -16.65 13.93 12.59
CA MET A 42 -15.79 13.80 13.78
C MET A 42 -14.36 14.25 13.51
N LEU A 43 -13.76 13.81 12.39
CA LEU A 43 -12.39 14.23 12.06
C LEU A 43 -12.34 15.74 11.80
N ALA A 44 -13.32 16.30 11.09
CA ALA A 44 -13.40 17.74 10.84
C ALA A 44 -13.49 18.55 12.13
N ASP A 45 -14.35 18.17 13.07
CA ASP A 45 -14.53 18.85 14.36
C ASP A 45 -13.25 18.80 15.20
N MET A 46 -12.59 17.63 15.24
CA MET A 46 -11.32 17.48 15.96
C MET A 46 -10.19 18.29 15.32
N LEU A 47 -10.15 18.40 13.99
CA LEU A 47 -9.18 19.25 13.29
C LEU A 47 -9.34 20.72 13.67
N VAL A 48 -10.58 21.21 13.78
CA VAL A 48 -10.87 22.58 14.23
C VAL A 48 -10.42 22.79 15.68
N ASP A 49 -10.79 21.88 16.58
CA ASP A 49 -10.38 21.94 17.99
C ASP A 49 -8.85 22.00 18.16
N ARG A 50 -8.10 21.17 17.43
CA ARG A 50 -6.63 21.18 17.47
C ARG A 50 -6.02 22.47 16.97
N PHE A 51 -6.54 22.98 15.86
CA PHE A 51 -6.09 24.25 15.32
C PHE A 51 -6.32 25.40 16.31
N GLU A 52 -7.48 25.47 16.96
CA GLU A 52 -7.78 26.49 17.97
C GLU A 52 -6.86 26.41 19.20
N LYS A 53 -6.48 25.20 19.61
CA LYS A 53 -5.53 24.95 20.70
C LYS A 53 -4.06 25.15 20.31
N LYS A 54 -3.77 25.53 19.05
CA LYS A 54 -2.42 25.63 18.48
C LYS A 54 -1.66 24.30 18.57
N GLU A 55 -2.38 23.20 18.46
CA GLU A 55 -1.85 21.85 18.38
C GLU A 55 -1.77 21.41 16.92
N GLN A 56 -0.90 20.43 16.63
CA GLN A 56 -0.64 19.98 15.27
C GLN A 56 -1.37 18.67 14.96
N SER A 57 -1.76 18.52 13.69
CA SER A 57 -2.45 17.32 13.20
C SER A 57 -1.72 16.67 12.04
N ILE A 58 -1.86 15.35 11.91
CA ILE A 58 -1.37 14.59 10.75
C ILE A 58 -2.55 13.85 10.12
N LEU A 59 -2.73 14.01 8.82
CA LEU A 59 -3.64 13.18 8.03
C LEU A 59 -2.85 12.20 7.17
N PHE A 60 -3.09 10.92 7.43
CA PHE A 60 -2.45 9.82 6.75
C PHE A 60 -3.36 9.20 5.69
N LEU A 61 -2.81 8.99 4.50
CA LEU A 61 -3.46 8.30 3.40
C LEU A 61 -2.70 7.02 3.03
N ASN A 62 -3.43 5.91 2.95
CA ASN A 62 -2.90 4.60 2.59
C ASN A 62 -2.69 4.44 1.07
N ARG A 63 -1.81 5.24 0.46
CA ARG A 63 -1.60 5.27 -1.00
C ARG A 63 -0.61 4.22 -1.53
N ARG A 64 -0.25 3.15 -0.82
CA ARG A 64 0.70 2.15 -1.38
C ARG A 64 0.05 1.50 -2.61
N GLY A 65 0.66 1.68 -3.79
CA GLY A 65 0.30 0.94 -5.02
C GLY A 65 -0.69 1.60 -5.97
N PHE A 66 -1.30 2.75 -5.63
CA PHE A 66 -2.22 3.44 -6.54
C PHE A 66 -1.66 4.79 -7.00
N SER A 67 -1.01 4.76 -8.16
CA SER A 67 -0.70 5.95 -8.95
C SER A 67 -1.98 6.69 -9.32
N THR A 68 -1.88 8.00 -9.51
CA THR A 68 -2.95 8.85 -10.05
C THR A 68 -3.23 8.48 -11.49
N SER A 69 -3.93 7.38 -11.75
CA SER A 69 -4.20 6.93 -13.11
C SER A 69 -5.23 7.84 -13.79
N LEU A 70 -5.00 8.17 -15.05
CA LEU A 70 -5.97 8.93 -15.83
C LEU A 70 -7.14 8.01 -16.20
N LEU A 71 -8.32 8.24 -15.61
CA LEU A 71 -9.54 7.45 -15.81
C LEU A 71 -10.69 8.33 -16.30
N CYS A 72 -11.37 7.90 -17.36
CA CYS A 72 -12.62 8.50 -17.80
C CYS A 72 -13.81 7.99 -16.98
N PRO A 73 -14.52 8.86 -16.24
CA PRO A 73 -15.69 8.44 -15.45
C PRO A 73 -16.84 7.96 -16.35
N ASP A 74 -16.96 8.53 -17.55
CA ASP A 74 -18.12 8.27 -18.43
C ASP A 74 -18.04 6.92 -19.15
N CYS A 75 -16.83 6.41 -19.44
CA CYS A 75 -16.66 5.20 -20.26
C CYS A 75 -15.61 4.22 -19.72
N GLY A 76 -15.02 4.50 -18.55
CA GLY A 76 -14.04 3.64 -17.90
C GLY A 76 -12.66 3.57 -18.58
N TYR A 77 -12.36 4.42 -19.56
CA TYR A 77 -11.04 4.42 -20.22
C TYR A 77 -9.93 4.73 -19.22
N VAL A 78 -8.89 3.91 -19.17
CA VAL A 78 -7.66 4.13 -18.40
C VAL A 78 -6.50 4.33 -19.37
N ALA A 79 -5.66 5.33 -19.13
CA ALA A 79 -4.44 5.49 -19.91
C ALA A 79 -3.38 4.47 -19.46
N GLU A 80 -3.10 3.48 -20.30
CA GLU A 80 -2.13 2.41 -20.05
C GLU A 80 -0.80 2.65 -20.79
N CYS A 81 0.29 2.08 -20.27
CA CYS A 81 1.59 2.18 -20.91
C CYS A 81 1.68 1.20 -22.11
N GLU A 82 2.28 1.63 -23.21
CA GLU A 82 2.45 0.76 -24.39
C GLU A 82 3.51 -0.32 -24.14
N HIS A 83 4.49 -0.03 -23.29
CA HIS A 83 5.60 -0.93 -22.95
C HIS A 83 5.37 -1.78 -21.70
N CYS A 84 4.39 -1.42 -20.87
CA CYS A 84 4.09 -2.12 -19.62
C CYS A 84 2.58 -2.28 -19.46
N SER A 85 2.10 -3.44 -19.02
CA SER A 85 0.67 -3.72 -18.83
C SER A 85 0.13 -3.08 -17.53
N ILE A 86 0.40 -1.78 -17.34
CA ILE A 86 -0.02 -1.02 -16.18
C ILE A 86 -0.60 0.34 -16.57
N PRO A 87 -1.50 0.89 -15.75
CA PRO A 87 -1.92 2.29 -15.87
C PRO A 87 -0.74 3.25 -15.72
N MET A 88 -0.72 4.31 -16.53
CA MET A 88 0.24 5.40 -16.41
C MET A 88 -0.18 6.38 -15.31
N THR A 89 0.81 6.96 -14.64
CA THR A 89 0.62 7.97 -13.59
C THR A 89 0.46 9.34 -14.21
N TYR A 90 -0.63 10.05 -13.91
CA TYR A 90 -0.83 11.43 -14.32
C TYR A 90 -0.15 12.40 -13.36
N HIS A 91 0.77 13.21 -13.90
CA HIS A 91 1.48 14.28 -13.24
C HIS A 91 0.88 15.62 -13.64
N ARG A 92 0.12 16.23 -12.72
CA ARG A 92 -0.60 17.50 -12.96
C ARG A 92 0.32 18.71 -13.09
N SER A 93 1.50 18.67 -12.48
CA SER A 93 2.48 19.77 -12.48
C SER A 93 2.87 20.21 -13.89
N ASP A 94 2.97 19.23 -14.79
CA ASP A 94 3.42 19.39 -16.16
C ASP A 94 2.44 18.77 -17.18
N GLY A 95 1.31 18.24 -16.72
CA GLY A 95 0.25 17.73 -17.60
C GLY A 95 0.57 16.40 -18.28
N LYS A 96 1.56 15.64 -17.78
CA LYS A 96 2.07 14.43 -18.43
C LYS A 96 1.61 13.13 -17.79
N LEU A 97 1.59 12.06 -18.57
CA LEU A 97 1.48 10.68 -18.13
C LEU A 97 2.88 10.07 -18.06
N ARG A 98 3.20 9.39 -16.97
CA ARG A 98 4.49 8.71 -16.77
C ARG A 98 4.31 7.28 -16.29
N CYS A 99 5.01 6.35 -16.91
CA CYS A 99 5.08 4.97 -16.45
C CYS A 99 6.14 4.84 -15.35
N HIS A 100 5.76 4.32 -14.18
CA HIS A 100 6.70 4.17 -13.07
C HIS A 100 7.65 2.96 -13.21
N LEU A 101 7.40 2.05 -14.17
CA LEU A 101 8.22 0.86 -14.39
C LEU A 101 9.26 1.06 -15.51
N CYS A 102 8.85 1.63 -16.65
CA CYS A 102 9.77 1.89 -17.78
C CYS A 102 10.24 3.33 -17.89
N GLY A 103 9.57 4.29 -17.25
CA GLY A 103 9.91 5.71 -17.36
C GLY A 103 9.34 6.43 -18.58
N GLU A 104 8.57 5.74 -19.43
CA GLU A 104 7.92 6.34 -20.61
C GLU A 104 7.05 7.53 -20.22
N GLU A 105 7.17 8.64 -20.95
CA GLU A 105 6.41 9.87 -20.72
C GLU A 105 5.65 10.30 -21.97
N ARG A 106 4.39 10.70 -21.80
CA ARG A 106 3.60 11.30 -22.89
C ARG A 106 2.66 12.39 -22.37
N GLU A 107 2.19 13.26 -23.25
CA GLU A 107 1.20 14.29 -22.91
C GLU A 107 -0.13 13.64 -22.50
N ALA A 108 -0.78 14.15 -21.45
CA ALA A 108 -2.09 13.66 -21.05
C ALA A 108 -3.18 14.21 -21.97
N PRO A 109 -4.06 13.35 -22.53
CA PRO A 109 -5.10 13.82 -23.44
C PRO A 109 -6.08 14.78 -22.73
N HIS A 110 -6.47 15.84 -23.42
CA HIS A 110 -7.45 16.81 -22.91
C HIS A 110 -8.89 16.28 -22.91
N ARG A 111 -9.19 15.30 -23.78
CA ARG A 111 -10.47 14.63 -23.91
C ARG A 111 -10.26 13.13 -23.95
N CYS A 112 -11.27 12.37 -23.55
CA CYS A 112 -11.20 10.92 -23.57
C CYS A 112 -10.98 10.39 -25.00
N PRO A 113 -9.91 9.63 -25.27
CA PRO A 113 -9.70 9.02 -26.58
C PRO A 113 -10.83 8.05 -26.99
N LYS A 114 -11.57 7.50 -26.03
CA LYS A 114 -12.64 6.50 -26.27
C LYS A 114 -14.04 7.10 -26.44
N CYS A 115 -14.40 8.11 -25.66
CA CYS A 115 -15.77 8.69 -25.66
C CYS A 115 -15.81 10.21 -25.87
N ASN A 116 -14.66 10.84 -26.09
CA ASN A 116 -14.48 12.28 -26.28
C ASN A 116 -14.94 13.18 -25.11
N SER A 117 -15.25 12.58 -23.96
CA SER A 117 -15.59 13.31 -22.73
C SER A 117 -14.44 14.21 -22.27
N ALA A 118 -14.76 15.45 -21.90
CA ALA A 118 -13.82 16.36 -21.24
C ALA A 118 -13.56 15.96 -19.77
N GLY A 119 -14.33 15.02 -19.21
CA GLY A 119 -14.26 14.57 -17.81
C GLY A 119 -13.15 13.56 -17.50
N ILE A 120 -12.23 13.25 -18.43
CA ILE A 120 -11.21 12.20 -18.29
C ILE A 120 -10.21 12.37 -17.12
N ARG A 121 -10.22 13.50 -16.42
CA ARG A 121 -9.12 13.91 -15.51
C ARG A 121 -9.25 13.46 -14.06
N TYR A 122 -10.06 12.44 -13.74
CA TYR A 122 -10.48 12.24 -12.35
C TYR A 122 -10.35 10.82 -11.82
N LYS A 123 -9.11 10.34 -11.61
CA LYS A 123 -8.83 9.46 -10.46
C LYS A 123 -7.38 9.56 -9.97
N GLY A 124 -7.13 10.51 -9.09
CA GLY A 124 -5.82 10.69 -8.48
C GLY A 124 -5.75 11.64 -7.29
N GLN A 125 -6.88 12.20 -6.88
CA GLN A 125 -6.93 13.24 -5.88
C GLN A 125 -6.95 12.64 -4.47
N GLY A 126 -6.00 11.78 -4.10
CA GLY A 126 -5.93 11.27 -2.73
C GLY A 126 -5.53 12.40 -1.78
N THR A 127 -4.23 12.69 -1.72
CA THR A 127 -3.68 13.71 -0.82
C THR A 127 -4.13 15.13 -1.19
N GLN A 128 -4.29 15.43 -2.49
CA GLN A 128 -4.72 16.76 -2.94
C GLN A 128 -6.21 17.04 -2.63
N LYS A 129 -7.13 16.09 -2.83
CA LYS A 129 -8.54 16.30 -2.45
C LYS A 129 -8.65 16.47 -0.95
N ILE A 130 -7.85 15.72 -0.18
CA ILE A 130 -7.78 15.89 1.26
C ILE A 130 -7.28 17.29 1.61
N GLU A 131 -6.18 17.74 1.03
CA GLU A 131 -5.67 19.10 1.21
C GLU A 131 -6.74 20.17 0.88
N ASP A 132 -7.41 20.07 -0.27
CA ASP A 132 -8.47 21.01 -0.68
C ASP A 132 -9.66 21.01 0.29
N VAL A 133 -10.08 19.84 0.78
CA VAL A 133 -11.17 19.71 1.75
C VAL A 133 -10.75 20.27 3.10
N VAL A 134 -9.54 19.95 3.57
CA VAL A 134 -9.01 20.45 4.85
C VAL A 134 -8.80 21.96 4.80
N GLN A 135 -8.34 22.51 3.68
CA GLN A 135 -8.17 23.96 3.51
C GLN A 135 -9.52 24.70 3.60
N LYS A 136 -10.63 24.06 3.20
CA LYS A 136 -11.98 24.61 3.40
C LYS A 136 -12.43 24.52 4.86
N ILE A 137 -12.06 23.46 5.57
CA ILE A 137 -12.37 23.28 7.00
C ILE A 137 -11.54 24.25 7.86
N LEU A 138 -10.26 24.45 7.51
CA LEU A 138 -9.29 25.29 8.22
C LEU A 138 -8.69 26.37 7.29
N PRO A 139 -9.44 27.42 6.90
CA PRO A 139 -8.96 28.42 5.95
C PRO A 139 -7.71 29.18 6.41
N ARG A 140 -7.47 29.24 7.72
CA ARG A 140 -6.35 29.97 8.34
C ARG A 140 -5.15 29.08 8.68
N ALA A 141 -5.30 27.75 8.59
CA ALA A 141 -4.22 26.83 8.93
C ALA A 141 -3.21 26.73 7.80
N LYS A 142 -1.94 26.62 8.16
CA LYS A 142 -0.87 26.29 7.23
C LYS A 142 -0.80 24.78 7.05
N ILE A 143 -1.36 24.32 5.95
CA ILE A 143 -1.41 22.92 5.57
C ILE A 143 -0.26 22.63 4.58
N VAL A 144 0.43 21.51 4.76
CA VAL A 144 1.49 21.08 3.84
C VAL A 144 1.31 19.62 3.45
N ARG A 145 1.28 19.36 2.13
CA ARG A 145 1.28 18.02 1.57
C ARG A 145 2.69 17.42 1.51
N MET A 146 2.78 16.13 1.84
CA MET A 146 4.02 15.37 1.87
C MET A 146 3.85 13.98 1.26
N ASP A 147 4.11 13.90 -0.05
CA ASP A 147 4.11 12.68 -0.85
C ASP A 147 5.29 12.63 -1.83
N ALA A 148 5.50 11.49 -2.48
CA ALA A 148 6.64 11.30 -3.39
C ALA A 148 6.66 12.32 -4.54
N ASP A 149 5.48 12.75 -5.02
CA ASP A 149 5.33 13.68 -6.14
C ASP A 149 5.69 15.13 -5.73
N SER A 150 5.40 15.53 -4.49
CA SER A 150 5.73 16.87 -3.96
C SER A 150 7.18 17.00 -3.47
N MET A 151 7.88 15.89 -3.22
CA MET A 151 9.21 15.85 -2.59
C MET A 151 10.37 15.69 -3.59
N SER A 152 10.31 16.36 -4.74
CA SER A 152 11.33 16.26 -5.80
C SER A 152 12.69 16.89 -5.45
N LYS A 153 12.76 17.76 -4.43
CA LYS A 153 14.01 18.43 -3.99
C LYS A 153 14.51 17.86 -2.67
N LYS A 154 15.76 17.35 -2.64
CA LYS A 154 16.40 16.73 -1.46
C LYS A 154 16.30 17.56 -0.16
N ASN A 155 16.37 18.88 -0.25
CA ASN A 155 16.34 19.76 0.94
C ASN A 155 14.92 20.11 1.41
N LEU A 156 13.90 19.95 0.57
CA LEU A 156 12.52 20.32 0.90
C LEU A 156 11.95 19.43 2.02
N TYR A 157 12.24 18.13 1.95
CA TYR A 157 11.83 17.15 2.95
C TYR A 157 12.27 17.56 4.36
N ARG A 158 13.57 17.83 4.55
CA ARG A 158 14.11 18.21 5.87
C ARG A 158 13.57 19.55 6.35
N LYS A 159 13.38 20.51 5.44
CA LYS A 159 12.84 21.83 5.78
C LYS A 159 11.41 21.71 6.30
N ILE A 160 10.53 20.98 5.61
CA ILE A 160 9.13 20.82 6.01
C ILE A 160 9.04 20.14 7.37
N LEU A 161 9.81 19.09 7.61
CA LEU A 161 9.79 18.39 8.89
C LEU A 161 10.31 19.26 10.03
N ASN A 162 11.35 20.07 9.79
CA ASN A 162 11.82 21.00 10.78
C ASN A 162 10.80 22.10 11.06
N ASP A 163 10.20 22.69 10.02
CA ASP A 163 9.15 23.70 10.16
C ASP A 163 7.91 23.13 10.88
N PHE A 164 7.54 21.87 10.64
CA PHE A 164 6.51 21.18 11.39
C PHE A 164 6.93 20.96 12.85
N ARG A 165 8.13 20.44 13.10
CA ARG A 165 8.62 20.23 14.47
C ARG A 165 8.64 21.51 15.32
N VAL A 166 8.94 22.67 14.72
CA VAL A 166 8.95 23.96 15.44
C VAL A 166 7.60 24.68 15.44
N GLY A 167 6.51 24.04 15.01
CA GLY A 167 5.16 24.61 15.07
C GLY A 167 4.81 25.61 13.97
N LYS A 168 5.61 25.71 12.89
CA LYS A 168 5.31 26.63 11.77
C LYS A 168 4.31 26.08 10.76
N ILE A 169 3.87 24.84 10.89
CA ILE A 169 2.92 24.14 10.01
C ILE A 169 1.88 23.51 10.92
N ASP A 170 0.60 23.76 10.70
CA ASP A 170 -0.45 23.27 11.60
C ASP A 170 -0.86 21.83 11.28
N LEU A 171 -0.81 21.47 9.99
CA LEU A 171 -1.29 20.18 9.52
C LEU A 171 -0.44 19.61 8.39
N LEU A 172 -0.05 18.33 8.52
CA LEU A 172 0.57 17.57 7.44
C LEU A 172 -0.43 16.59 6.81
N VAL A 173 -0.53 16.60 5.49
CA VAL A 173 -1.27 15.58 4.71
C VAL A 173 -0.28 14.72 3.96
N GLY A 174 -0.28 13.41 4.15
CA GLY A 174 0.62 12.57 3.36
C GLY A 174 0.50 11.09 3.60
N THR A 175 1.51 10.37 3.11
CA THR A 175 1.54 8.91 3.11
C THR A 175 2.65 8.42 4.03
N GLN A 176 3.24 7.27 3.73
CA GLN A 176 4.24 6.58 4.53
C GLN A 176 5.51 7.36 4.83
N MET A 177 5.79 8.42 4.08
CA MET A 177 6.94 9.29 4.33
C MET A 177 6.81 10.07 5.64
N ILE A 178 5.58 10.34 6.12
CA ILE A 178 5.32 10.99 7.41
C ILE A 178 5.49 9.98 8.56
N ALA A 179 5.24 8.70 8.31
CA ALA A 179 5.17 7.67 9.34
C ALA A 179 6.53 7.04 9.73
N LYS A 180 7.66 7.57 9.27
CA LYS A 180 9.01 7.01 9.53
C LYS A 180 9.85 7.91 10.44
N GLY A 181 10.39 7.32 11.52
CA GLY A 181 11.59 7.78 12.22
C GLY A 181 11.59 9.18 12.84
N LEU A 182 10.43 9.85 12.93
CA LEU A 182 10.35 11.24 13.36
C LEU A 182 9.32 11.40 14.47
N ASP A 183 9.71 12.17 15.48
CA ASP A 183 8.88 12.48 16.64
C ASP A 183 8.46 13.95 16.59
N PHE A 184 7.17 14.21 16.83
CA PHE A 184 6.56 15.53 16.77
C PHE A 184 5.79 15.79 18.06
N PRO A 185 6.38 16.50 19.04
CA PRO A 185 5.82 16.60 20.38
C PRO A 185 4.46 17.33 20.43
N ASN A 186 4.20 18.21 19.47
CA ASN A 186 2.96 18.98 19.38
C ASN A 186 1.86 18.26 18.58
N VAL A 187 2.08 17.01 18.14
CA VAL A 187 1.07 16.24 17.41
C VAL A 187 0.15 15.50 18.38
N THR A 188 -1.09 15.98 18.45
CA THR A 188 -2.13 15.45 19.35
C THR A 188 -3.31 14.83 18.61
N LEU A 189 -3.33 14.91 17.28
CA LEU A 189 -4.34 14.28 16.43
C LEU A 189 -3.71 13.64 15.20
N VAL A 190 -4.07 12.38 14.95
CA VAL A 190 -3.72 11.66 13.73
C VAL A 190 -4.98 11.09 13.08
N GLY A 191 -5.26 11.46 11.84
CA GLY A 191 -6.38 10.93 11.07
C GLY A 191 -5.92 9.93 10.00
N LEU A 192 -6.33 8.67 10.10
CA LEU A 192 -6.24 7.70 9.00
C LEU A 192 -7.49 7.84 8.13
N VAL A 193 -7.32 8.50 6.98
CA VAL A 193 -8.43 8.93 6.11
C VAL A 193 -9.14 7.76 5.44
N ASP A 194 -8.40 6.70 5.12
CA ASP A 194 -8.91 5.48 4.49
C ASP A 194 -8.05 4.29 4.95
N ALA A 195 -8.67 3.41 5.74
CA ALA A 195 -8.05 2.18 6.22
C ALA A 195 -8.35 0.95 5.33
N ASP A 196 -9.27 1.05 4.38
CA ASP A 196 -9.80 -0.10 3.62
C ASP A 196 -8.86 -0.54 2.49
N MET A 197 -8.07 0.39 1.93
CA MET A 197 -7.27 0.12 0.72
C MET A 197 -6.39 -1.13 0.82
N SER A 198 -5.78 -1.40 1.98
CA SER A 198 -4.93 -2.58 2.16
C SER A 198 -5.71 -3.88 2.39
N LEU A 199 -6.98 -3.82 2.79
CA LEU A 199 -7.84 -5.00 3.00
C LEU A 199 -8.34 -5.61 1.69
N HIS A 200 -8.48 -4.78 0.65
CA HIS A 200 -8.99 -5.20 -0.65
C HIS A 200 -7.91 -5.66 -1.64
N VAL A 201 -6.66 -5.79 -1.17
CA VAL A 201 -5.59 -6.39 -1.95
C VAL A 201 -5.74 -7.91 -1.88
N GLU A 202 -5.68 -8.58 -3.04
CA GLU A 202 -5.71 -10.04 -3.16
C GLU A 202 -4.37 -10.67 -2.71
N ASP A 203 -4.02 -10.45 -1.45
CA ASP A 203 -2.81 -10.97 -0.80
C ASP A 203 -3.20 -11.44 0.60
N PHE A 204 -2.85 -12.66 0.97
CA PHE A 204 -3.19 -13.21 2.29
C PHE A 204 -2.60 -12.40 3.45
N ARG A 205 -1.60 -11.54 3.19
CA ARG A 205 -1.02 -10.61 4.18
C ARG A 205 -1.75 -9.27 4.27
N ALA A 206 -2.87 -9.09 3.58
CA ALA A 206 -3.67 -7.85 3.58
C ALA A 206 -4.10 -7.43 5.00
N ALA A 207 -4.59 -8.37 5.81
CA ALA A 207 -5.00 -8.13 7.19
C ALA A 207 -3.82 -7.68 8.06
N GLU A 208 -2.71 -8.42 8.02
CA GLU A 208 -1.46 -8.07 8.72
C GLU A 208 -0.97 -6.66 8.37
N ARG A 209 -0.91 -6.33 7.07
CA ARG A 209 -0.47 -5.00 6.63
C ARG A 209 -1.40 -3.89 7.10
N THR A 210 -2.71 -4.14 7.12
CA THR A 210 -3.70 -3.17 7.62
C THR A 210 -3.55 -2.94 9.11
N PHE A 211 -3.39 -4.02 9.89
CA PHE A 211 -3.14 -3.92 11.33
C PHE A 211 -1.84 -3.14 11.62
N GLN A 212 -0.74 -3.50 10.94
CA GLN A 212 0.55 -2.82 11.09
C GLN A 212 0.46 -1.33 10.75
N LEU A 213 -0.28 -0.99 9.69
CA LEU A 213 -0.47 0.39 9.30
C LEU A 213 -1.19 1.18 10.39
N ILE A 214 -2.32 0.66 10.90
CA ILE A 214 -3.10 1.32 11.94
C ILE A 214 -2.26 1.51 13.20
N VAL A 215 -1.59 0.46 13.67
CA VAL A 215 -0.73 0.53 14.87
C VAL A 215 0.41 1.53 14.67
N GLN A 216 1.06 1.53 13.50
CA GLN A 216 2.15 2.46 13.20
C GLN A 216 1.67 3.91 13.19
N VAL A 217 0.52 4.18 12.56
CA VAL A 217 -0.07 5.51 12.46
C VAL A 217 -0.55 5.98 13.82
N SER A 218 -1.24 5.12 14.57
CA SER A 218 -1.68 5.43 15.94
C SER A 218 -0.50 5.75 16.84
N GLY A 219 0.60 5.02 16.75
CA GLY A 219 1.82 5.28 17.52
C GLY A 219 2.51 6.61 17.22
N ARG A 220 2.01 7.44 16.29
CA ARG A 220 2.52 8.80 16.03
C ARG A 220 1.84 9.89 16.85
N ALA A 221 0.67 9.63 17.41
CA ALA A 221 -0.02 10.58 18.28
C ALA A 221 0.49 10.47 19.72
N GLY A 222 0.57 11.59 20.44
CA GLY A 222 0.79 11.59 21.89
C GLY A 222 2.17 11.06 22.30
N ARG A 223 3.23 11.69 21.75
CA ARG A 223 4.63 11.46 22.14
C ARG A 223 5.22 12.59 22.99
N GLY A 224 4.49 13.69 23.16
CA GLY A 224 4.79 14.71 24.16
C GLY A 224 3.94 14.53 25.43
N ASP A 225 3.83 15.60 26.22
CA ASP A 225 3.10 15.60 27.51
C ASP A 225 1.57 15.50 27.38
N ARG A 226 1.03 15.54 26.15
CA ARG A 226 -0.42 15.52 25.88
C ARG A 226 -0.84 14.18 25.30
N ALA A 227 -1.95 13.63 25.82
CA ALA A 227 -2.57 12.44 25.27
C ALA A 227 -2.99 12.70 23.80
N GLY A 228 -2.54 11.82 22.91
CA GLY A 228 -2.90 11.88 21.50
C GLY A 228 -4.26 11.24 21.24
N GLU A 229 -4.93 11.68 20.19
CA GLU A 229 -6.13 11.04 19.66
C GLU A 229 -5.91 10.60 18.21
N VAL A 230 -6.54 9.50 17.84
CA VAL A 230 -6.45 8.94 16.49
C VAL A 230 -7.84 8.71 15.97
N VAL A 231 -8.13 9.18 14.76
CA VAL A 231 -9.40 8.91 14.07
C VAL A 231 -9.13 7.99 12.88
N ILE A 232 -9.77 6.83 12.87
CA ILE A 232 -9.70 5.86 11.79
C ILE A 232 -11.01 5.90 11.03
N GLN A 233 -10.94 6.23 9.74
CA GLN A 233 -12.08 6.21 8.83
C GLN A 233 -12.02 4.96 7.96
N THR A 234 -13.13 4.22 7.93
CA THR A 234 -13.24 2.95 7.20
C THR A 234 -14.69 2.67 6.82
N SER A 235 -14.87 1.97 5.71
CA SER A 235 -16.15 1.43 5.25
C SER A 235 -16.36 0.00 5.74
N THR A 236 -15.32 -0.62 6.31
CA THR A 236 -15.31 -1.99 6.84
C THR A 236 -15.01 -2.01 8.35
N PRO A 237 -15.72 -1.23 9.19
CA PRO A 237 -15.35 -1.05 10.60
C PRO A 237 -15.27 -2.36 11.38
N HIS A 238 -16.02 -3.40 10.98
CA HIS A 238 -16.05 -4.70 11.65
C HIS A 238 -14.91 -5.65 11.24
N ALA A 239 -14.02 -5.26 10.32
CA ALA A 239 -12.90 -6.11 9.92
C ALA A 239 -11.99 -6.42 11.13
N PRO A 240 -11.60 -7.69 11.36
CA PRO A 240 -10.76 -8.08 12.48
C PRO A 240 -9.50 -7.22 12.70
N PRO A 241 -8.63 -6.95 11.69
CA PRO A 241 -7.44 -6.13 11.90
C PRO A 241 -7.75 -4.72 12.40
N ILE A 242 -8.90 -4.15 12.06
CA ILE A 242 -9.34 -2.83 12.55
C ILE A 242 -9.78 -2.90 14.00
N GLN A 243 -10.56 -3.93 14.36
CA GLN A 243 -11.07 -4.12 15.72
C GLN A 243 -9.95 -4.39 16.73
N PHE A 244 -8.97 -5.24 16.38
CA PHE A 244 -7.81 -5.47 17.23
C PHE A 244 -6.93 -4.22 17.34
N ALA A 245 -6.66 -3.52 16.22
CA ALA A 245 -5.83 -2.33 16.23
C ALA A 245 -6.46 -1.21 17.08
N ARG A 246 -7.79 -1.04 17.05
CA ARG A 246 -8.52 -0.11 17.92
C ARG A 246 -8.26 -0.37 19.41
N LYS A 247 -8.13 -1.64 19.81
CA LYS A 247 -7.86 -2.06 21.19
C LYS A 247 -6.37 -2.14 21.51
N SER A 248 -5.50 -1.86 20.54
CA SER A 248 -4.05 -2.12 20.62
C SER A 248 -3.72 -3.58 20.99
N ASP A 249 -4.58 -4.53 20.60
CA ASP A 249 -4.47 -5.94 20.96
C ASP A 249 -3.69 -6.71 19.87
N PHE A 250 -2.36 -6.60 19.95
CA PHE A 250 -1.47 -7.34 19.07
C PHE A 250 -1.52 -8.85 19.31
N SER A 251 -1.63 -9.29 20.56
CA SER A 251 -1.61 -10.71 20.90
C SER A 251 -2.85 -11.43 20.37
N GLY A 252 -4.04 -10.84 20.54
CA GLY A 252 -5.27 -11.36 19.97
C GLY A 252 -5.23 -11.41 18.44
N PHE A 253 -4.79 -10.32 17.81
CA PHE A 253 -4.63 -10.27 16.35
C PHE A 253 -3.66 -11.36 15.85
N GLN A 254 -2.50 -11.51 16.49
CA GLN A 254 -1.49 -12.49 16.10
C GLN A 254 -2.04 -13.92 16.18
N LEU A 255 -2.78 -14.26 17.23
CA LEU A 255 -3.35 -15.60 17.40
C LEU A 255 -4.37 -15.91 16.30
N GLU A 256 -5.32 -15.00 16.06
CA GLU A 256 -6.35 -15.18 15.02
C GLU A 256 -5.74 -15.27 13.61
N GLU A 257 -4.80 -14.38 13.29
CA GLU A 257 -4.09 -14.39 12.00
C GLU A 257 -3.31 -15.69 11.80
N LEU A 258 -2.59 -16.17 12.82
CA LEU A 258 -1.84 -17.42 12.73
C LEU A 258 -2.76 -18.65 12.64
N GLU A 259 -3.93 -18.63 13.26
CA GLU A 259 -4.91 -19.70 13.14
C GLU A 259 -5.44 -19.79 11.70
N GLN A 260 -5.88 -18.67 11.12
CA GLN A 260 -6.32 -18.61 9.73
C GLN A 260 -5.22 -19.05 8.76
N ARG A 261 -3.99 -18.57 8.95
CA ARG A 261 -2.86 -18.97 8.09
C ARG A 261 -2.51 -20.44 8.23
N ARG A 262 -2.72 -21.04 9.40
CA ARG A 262 -2.51 -22.49 9.60
C ARG A 262 -3.57 -23.28 8.85
N GLU A 263 -4.84 -22.89 8.95
CA GLU A 263 -5.97 -23.54 8.27
C GLU A 263 -5.78 -23.55 6.75
N PHE A 264 -5.40 -22.41 6.16
CA PHE A 264 -5.15 -22.30 4.71
C PHE A 264 -3.72 -22.67 4.29
N ASN A 265 -2.88 -23.14 5.22
CA ASN A 265 -1.51 -23.55 4.98
C ASN A 265 -0.63 -22.47 4.30
N TYR A 266 -0.76 -21.23 4.76
CA TYR A 266 0.02 -20.06 4.33
C TYR A 266 1.24 -19.80 5.25
N PRO A 267 2.23 -19.01 4.78
CA PRO A 267 3.35 -18.59 5.63
C PRO A 267 2.90 -17.96 6.96
N PRO A 268 3.46 -18.37 8.11
CA PRO A 268 4.75 -19.05 8.24
C PRO A 268 4.70 -20.58 8.32
N PHE A 269 3.53 -21.22 8.15
CA PHE A 269 3.41 -22.69 8.25
C PHE A 269 3.85 -23.42 6.98
N ARG A 270 4.03 -22.67 5.90
CA ARG A 270 4.54 -23.14 4.61
C ARG A 270 5.41 -22.07 3.99
N HIS A 271 6.33 -22.47 3.13
CA HIS A 271 7.12 -21.56 2.31
C HIS A 271 6.44 -21.35 0.96
N LEU A 272 6.56 -20.13 0.44
CA LEU A 272 6.13 -19.79 -0.91
C LEU A 272 7.36 -19.42 -1.71
N ILE A 273 7.55 -20.05 -2.87
CA ILE A 273 8.61 -19.67 -3.80
C ILE A 273 7.95 -19.27 -5.11
N ARG A 274 8.28 -18.07 -5.60
CA ARG A 274 7.81 -17.58 -6.89
C ARG A 274 8.93 -17.74 -7.92
N HIS A 275 8.62 -18.33 -9.05
CA HIS A 275 9.57 -18.48 -10.16
C HIS A 275 9.00 -17.81 -11.40
N VAL A 276 9.65 -16.73 -11.83
CA VAL A 276 9.19 -15.88 -12.92
C VAL A 276 10.07 -16.12 -14.15
N PHE A 277 9.43 -16.41 -15.27
CA PHE A 277 10.03 -16.45 -16.60
C PHE A 277 9.64 -15.18 -17.34
N ARG A 278 10.61 -14.56 -18.03
CA ARG A 278 10.34 -13.36 -18.84
C ARG A 278 11.12 -13.35 -20.15
N GLY A 279 10.56 -12.66 -21.13
CA GLY A 279 11.17 -12.48 -22.45
C GLY A 279 10.28 -11.63 -23.37
N ARG A 280 10.81 -11.23 -24.53
CA ARG A 280 10.10 -10.32 -25.46
C ARG A 280 8.98 -10.98 -26.28
N ASN A 281 9.07 -12.28 -26.51
CA ASN A 281 8.08 -13.05 -27.25
C ASN A 281 7.21 -13.84 -26.25
N PRO A 282 5.92 -13.51 -26.09
CA PRO A 282 5.06 -14.14 -25.08
C PRO A 282 4.87 -15.63 -25.33
N GLU A 283 4.68 -16.05 -26.58
CA GLU A 283 4.46 -17.46 -26.94
C GLU A 283 5.68 -18.32 -26.60
N LYS A 284 6.89 -17.78 -26.78
CA LYS A 284 8.15 -18.43 -26.43
C LYS A 284 8.30 -18.55 -24.91
N VAL A 285 7.97 -17.49 -24.15
CA VAL A 285 8.03 -17.53 -22.67
C VAL A 285 7.04 -18.56 -22.13
N GLU A 286 5.80 -18.54 -22.63
CA GLU A 286 4.74 -19.49 -22.26
C GLU A 286 5.15 -20.93 -22.58
N PHE A 287 5.68 -21.18 -23.78
CA PHE A 287 6.19 -22.50 -24.17
C PHE A 287 7.23 -23.03 -23.17
N TYR A 288 8.23 -22.21 -22.82
CA TYR A 288 9.30 -22.65 -21.91
C TYR A 288 8.81 -22.89 -20.48
N ILE A 289 7.93 -22.03 -19.94
CA ILE A 289 7.41 -22.22 -18.59
C ILE A 289 6.47 -23.43 -18.51
N GLU A 290 5.72 -23.75 -19.57
CA GLU A 290 4.93 -24.97 -19.67
C GLU A 290 5.81 -26.23 -19.72
N GLN A 291 6.88 -26.23 -20.51
CA GLN A 291 7.82 -27.37 -20.53
C GLN A 291 8.48 -27.56 -19.16
N TRP A 292 8.82 -26.46 -18.50
CA TRP A 292 9.37 -26.48 -17.16
C TRP A 292 8.34 -27.03 -16.15
N ALA A 293 7.08 -26.59 -16.19
CA ALA A 293 6.01 -27.09 -15.34
C ALA A 293 5.82 -28.61 -15.50
N ARG A 294 5.78 -29.12 -16.73
CA ARG A 294 5.68 -30.56 -17.01
C ARG A 294 6.86 -31.38 -16.47
N LEU A 295 8.07 -30.81 -16.48
CA LEU A 295 9.24 -31.44 -15.86
C LEU A 295 9.07 -31.50 -14.33
N LEU A 296 8.64 -30.40 -13.71
CA LEU A 296 8.45 -30.33 -12.27
C LEU A 296 7.32 -31.24 -11.77
N GLU A 297 6.23 -31.37 -12.53
CA GLU A 297 5.15 -32.32 -12.20
C GLU A 297 5.65 -33.76 -12.13
N LYS A 298 6.64 -34.14 -12.95
CA LYS A 298 7.22 -35.49 -12.91
C LYS A 298 8.17 -35.70 -11.74
N GLU A 299 8.94 -34.67 -11.38
CA GLU A 299 10.06 -34.79 -10.43
C GLU A 299 9.71 -34.37 -9.00
N LEU A 300 8.66 -33.54 -8.80
CA LEU A 300 8.38 -32.86 -7.52
C LEU A 300 6.91 -32.87 -7.07
N SER A 301 5.98 -33.41 -7.85
CA SER A 301 4.52 -33.32 -7.56
C SER A 301 4.12 -33.90 -6.20
N ASP A 302 4.79 -34.96 -5.75
CA ASP A 302 4.49 -35.60 -4.46
C ASP A 302 5.01 -34.81 -3.24
N GLU A 303 5.92 -33.84 -3.45
CA GLU A 303 6.58 -33.11 -2.37
C GLU A 303 6.20 -31.62 -2.30
N VAL A 304 5.78 -31.05 -3.42
CA VAL A 304 5.57 -29.61 -3.60
C VAL A 304 4.30 -29.41 -4.40
N GLU A 305 3.40 -28.60 -3.87
CA GLU A 305 2.24 -28.15 -4.65
C GLU A 305 2.70 -27.03 -5.58
N ILE A 306 2.47 -27.22 -6.86
CA ILE A 306 2.84 -26.29 -7.92
C ILE A 306 1.55 -25.64 -8.42
N ARG A 307 1.52 -24.31 -8.49
CA ARG A 307 0.41 -23.56 -9.09
C ARG A 307 0.91 -22.71 -10.25
N GLY A 308 0.12 -22.65 -11.31
CA GLY A 308 0.51 -22.10 -12.61
C GLY A 308 0.92 -23.21 -13.58
N PRO A 309 1.52 -22.88 -14.73
CA PRO A 309 1.98 -21.55 -15.13
C PRO A 309 0.82 -20.57 -15.33
N ALA A 310 1.03 -19.31 -14.99
CA ALA A 310 0.06 -18.24 -15.20
C ALA A 310 0.77 -16.91 -15.51
N PRO A 311 0.13 -15.96 -16.18
CA PRO A 311 0.64 -14.59 -16.29
C PRO A 311 0.97 -14.02 -14.90
N ALA A 312 2.07 -13.26 -14.82
CA ALA A 312 2.37 -12.50 -13.61
C ALA A 312 1.33 -11.37 -13.42
N PRO A 313 1.07 -10.89 -12.18
CA PRO A 313 0.06 -9.84 -11.94
C PRO A 313 0.31 -8.56 -12.73
N ILE A 314 1.58 -8.29 -13.04
CA ILE A 314 1.97 -7.36 -14.10
C ILE A 314 2.55 -8.19 -15.25
N GLU A 315 1.71 -8.47 -16.24
CA GLU A 315 2.00 -9.35 -17.37
C GLU A 315 3.16 -8.85 -18.23
N LYS A 316 3.31 -7.53 -18.42
CA LYS A 316 4.36 -6.94 -19.27
C LYS A 316 5.10 -5.80 -18.58
N ILE A 317 6.43 -5.82 -18.62
CA ILE A 317 7.30 -4.73 -18.14
C ILE A 317 8.43 -4.51 -19.15
N ARG A 318 8.55 -3.27 -19.68
CA ARG A 318 9.60 -2.90 -20.65
C ARG A 318 9.65 -3.86 -21.85
N ASP A 319 8.49 -4.16 -22.40
CA ASP A 319 8.27 -5.10 -23.51
C ASP A 319 8.68 -6.55 -23.24
N GLU A 320 8.96 -6.90 -21.99
CA GLU A 320 9.15 -8.29 -21.57
C GLU A 320 7.86 -8.81 -20.93
N TYR A 321 7.30 -9.85 -21.54
CA TYR A 321 6.17 -10.60 -21.02
C TYR A 321 6.64 -11.52 -19.90
N ARG A 322 5.80 -11.69 -18.87
CA ARG A 322 6.16 -12.35 -17.61
C ARG A 322 5.11 -13.39 -17.26
N PHE A 323 5.58 -14.62 -17.10
CA PHE A 323 4.80 -15.74 -16.57
C PHE A 323 5.44 -16.22 -15.27
N GLN A 324 4.64 -16.81 -14.40
CA GLN A 324 5.09 -17.26 -13.10
C GLN A 324 4.55 -18.64 -12.75
N LEU A 325 5.34 -19.33 -11.93
CA LEU A 325 4.97 -20.52 -11.17
C LEU A 325 5.11 -20.23 -9.68
N TRP A 326 4.21 -20.81 -8.90
CA TRP A 326 4.27 -20.78 -7.45
C TRP A 326 4.52 -22.18 -6.91
N TYR A 327 5.49 -22.29 -6.01
CA TYR A 327 5.80 -23.52 -5.30
C TYR A 327 5.45 -23.33 -3.83
N PHE A 328 4.52 -24.16 -3.36
CA PHE A 328 4.11 -24.18 -1.97
C PHE A 328 4.81 -25.36 -1.29
N ALA A 329 5.81 -25.06 -0.47
CA ALA A 329 6.80 -26.03 -0.01
C ALA A 329 6.86 -26.10 1.52
N PRO A 330 7.05 -27.29 2.12
CA PRO A 330 7.31 -27.41 3.56
C PRO A 330 8.73 -26.94 3.94
N SER A 331 9.67 -26.92 3.00
CA SER A 331 11.04 -26.46 3.21
C SER A 331 11.56 -25.72 1.99
N ALA A 332 11.82 -24.42 2.12
CA ALA A 332 12.35 -23.61 1.02
C ALA A 332 13.72 -24.11 0.56
N SER A 333 14.64 -24.38 1.49
CA SER A 333 16.01 -24.80 1.16
C SER A 333 16.07 -26.11 0.36
N ARG A 334 15.27 -27.11 0.76
CA ARG A 334 15.23 -28.41 0.06
C ARG A 334 14.70 -28.25 -1.37
N VAL A 335 13.62 -27.51 -1.54
CA VAL A 335 13.01 -27.30 -2.85
C VAL A 335 13.92 -26.48 -3.76
N ILE A 336 14.56 -25.43 -3.25
CA ILE A 336 15.51 -24.63 -4.03
C ILE A 336 16.68 -25.47 -4.54
N GLN A 337 17.26 -26.34 -3.71
CA GLN A 337 18.34 -27.23 -4.15
C GLN A 337 17.91 -28.12 -5.32
N LYS A 338 16.70 -28.69 -5.24
CA LYS A 338 16.15 -29.50 -6.33
C LYS A 338 15.85 -28.68 -7.58
N LEU A 339 15.27 -27.49 -7.43
CA LEU A 339 14.99 -26.58 -8.55
C LEU A 339 16.29 -26.20 -9.28
N VAL A 340 17.35 -25.86 -8.55
CA VAL A 340 18.66 -25.52 -9.13
C VAL A 340 19.25 -26.71 -9.89
N ALA A 341 19.17 -27.93 -9.33
CA ALA A 341 19.66 -29.14 -10.00
C ALA A 341 18.90 -29.44 -11.30
N LEU A 342 17.57 -29.38 -11.27
CA LEU A 342 16.73 -29.55 -12.47
C LEU A 342 16.98 -28.45 -13.50
N ARG A 343 17.17 -27.20 -13.03
CA ARG A 343 17.35 -26.04 -13.89
C ARG A 343 18.66 -26.11 -14.67
N ALA A 344 19.71 -26.71 -14.08
CA ALA A 344 20.98 -26.94 -14.75
C ALA A 344 20.86 -27.89 -15.95
N GLY A 345 19.94 -28.86 -15.90
CA GLY A 345 19.64 -29.77 -17.01
C GLY A 345 18.67 -29.19 -18.05
N PHE A 346 17.94 -28.14 -17.70
CA PHE A 346 16.92 -27.54 -18.55
C PHE A 346 17.51 -26.45 -19.46
N LYS A 347 17.50 -26.69 -20.77
CA LYS A 347 18.01 -25.72 -21.75
C LYS A 347 16.97 -24.64 -22.03
N LEU A 348 17.20 -23.44 -21.52
CA LEU A 348 16.48 -22.24 -21.94
C LEU A 348 17.15 -21.59 -23.15
N ASP A 349 16.34 -20.97 -23.99
CA ASP A 349 16.83 -20.02 -24.97
C ASP A 349 17.47 -18.81 -24.28
N LYS A 350 18.50 -18.22 -24.89
CA LYS A 350 19.25 -17.09 -24.33
C LYS A 350 18.40 -15.83 -24.15
N GLU A 351 17.29 -15.71 -24.87
CA GLU A 351 16.36 -14.59 -24.78
C GLU A 351 15.36 -14.71 -23.62
N ILE A 352 15.30 -15.87 -22.97
CA ILE A 352 14.42 -16.11 -21.82
C ILE A 352 15.23 -16.02 -20.54
N ILE A 353 14.76 -15.16 -19.64
CA ILE A 353 15.36 -14.96 -18.31
C ILE A 353 14.41 -15.51 -17.27
N ASP A 354 14.91 -16.37 -16.39
CA ASP A 354 14.18 -16.88 -15.24
C ASP A 354 14.75 -16.33 -13.92
N THR A 355 13.88 -16.12 -12.94
CA THR A 355 14.24 -15.60 -11.61
C THR A 355 13.41 -16.28 -10.53
N VAL A 356 14.06 -16.64 -9.41
CA VAL A 356 13.41 -17.28 -8.27
C VAL A 356 13.44 -16.35 -7.07
N ASP A 357 12.28 -16.15 -6.46
CA ASP A 357 12.03 -15.28 -5.31
C ASP A 357 11.48 -16.15 -4.16
N VAL A 358 12.25 -16.28 -3.08
CA VAL A 358 11.95 -17.17 -1.95
C VAL A 358 11.27 -16.38 -0.85
N ASP A 359 10.12 -16.88 -0.40
CA ASP A 359 9.24 -16.23 0.57
C ASP A 359 8.94 -14.78 0.20
N PRO A 360 8.38 -14.54 -1.02
CA PRO A 360 8.17 -13.19 -1.51
C PRO A 360 7.23 -12.43 -0.58
N MET A 361 7.64 -11.20 -0.26
CA MET A 361 6.89 -10.29 0.59
C MET A 361 5.72 -9.61 -0.14
N GLN A 362 5.67 -9.69 -1.48
CA GLN A 362 4.60 -9.18 -2.33
C GLN A 362 4.24 -10.26 -3.37
N MET A 363 2.94 -10.50 -3.56
CA MET A 363 2.47 -11.46 -4.58
C MET A 363 2.37 -10.86 -5.99
N SER A 364 2.36 -9.52 -6.11
CA SER A 364 2.29 -8.76 -7.36
C SER A 364 3.63 -8.61 -8.10
#